data_AF-A0A0C9UNY5-F1
#
_entry.id   AF-A0A0C9UNY5-F1
#
_cell.length_a   1.000
_cell.length_b   1.000
_cell.length_c   1.000
_cell.angle_alpha   90.00
_cell.angle_beta   90.00
_cell.angle_gamma   90.00
#
_symmetry.space_group_name_H-M   'P 1'
#
loop_
_entity.id
_entity.type
_entity.pdbx_description
1 polymer ?
#
loop_
_entity_poly.entity_id
_entity_poly.type
_entity_poly.pdbx_seq_one_letter_code
_entity_poly.pdbx_strand_id
1 'polypeptide(L)'
;MKFFTLIMVALVRLAVAMPAYESLIGLSEREINEFVARNGIAPIPNPPEPLRAGQNGLKLVNDAAHPFKTQGTDEIRGPCPALNTLANHGYLPRSGVARPDQIVTAVMEGLNLGNDFAKFLTYQAFLMNGNPLTNLMSIGMKTPLTGQDPPKPAQVGGLSQHGTFEGDTSMSRVDAFFGDPAAFNQTRFNDLLAYATKYGVNGTYDVTAASELRYERLQDSIATNPQLVFTSPRILSAYSEAVFPTVYFVDGRLNNRQLTQQAATSFFAMQRMPQDFHRQPAPVSFEVIEPLTGKLFKDHPFVPGVNHGKNNYIEMPQTPAVSDFCGIYRDIALRVIPEQYPRPTGPLKDAIKKNLVFLYGAVSFQHNCTQVFPYGK
;
A
#
# COMPACT_ATOMS: atom_id res chain seq x y z
N MET A 1 -27.03 -63.76 5.67
CA MET A 1 -25.57 -63.50 5.75
C MET A 1 -25.10 -63.01 4.38
N LYS A 2 -25.22 -61.70 4.15
CA LYS A 2 -24.10 -60.75 3.91
C LYS A 2 -23.26 -61.06 2.66
N PHE A 3 -23.75 -60.55 1.53
CA PHE A 3 -23.00 -60.28 0.30
C PHE A 3 -21.95 -59.19 0.55
N PHE A 4 -20.73 -59.38 0.04
CA PHE A 4 -19.77 -58.29 -0.15
C PHE A 4 -19.19 -58.41 -1.56
N THR A 5 -19.67 -57.56 -2.46
CA THR A 5 -19.07 -57.31 -3.77
C THR A 5 -18.29 -56.02 -3.64
N LEU A 6 -16.95 -56.09 -3.68
CA LEU A 6 -16.07 -54.92 -3.70
C LEU A 6 -16.19 -54.22 -5.07
N ILE A 7 -16.68 -52.98 -5.10
CA ILE A 7 -16.59 -52.10 -6.25
C ILE A 7 -15.37 -51.20 -6.05
N MET A 8 -14.32 -51.43 -6.84
CA MET A 8 -13.19 -50.50 -7.00
C MET A 8 -13.66 -49.31 -7.85
N VAL A 9 -13.91 -48.17 -7.21
CA VAL A 9 -14.14 -46.90 -7.91
C VAL A 9 -12.76 -46.30 -8.21
N ALA A 10 -12.33 -46.43 -9.46
CA ALA A 10 -11.19 -45.67 -9.97
C ALA A 10 -11.60 -44.18 -10.03
N LEU A 11 -11.05 -43.37 -9.13
CA LEU A 11 -11.11 -41.91 -9.21
C LEU A 11 -10.25 -41.46 -10.41
N VAL A 12 -10.89 -41.30 -11.56
CA VAL A 12 -10.33 -40.55 -12.68
C VAL A 12 -10.21 -39.10 -12.22
N ARG A 13 -9.02 -38.69 -11.79
CA ARG A 13 -8.66 -37.28 -11.66
C ARG A 13 -8.62 -36.71 -13.07
N LEU A 14 -9.70 -36.07 -13.49
CA LEU A 14 -9.67 -35.10 -14.58
C LEU A 14 -8.82 -33.91 -14.10
N ALA A 15 -7.51 -34.03 -14.30
CA ALA A 15 -6.63 -32.87 -14.34
C ALA A 15 -7.07 -32.02 -15.53
N VAL A 16 -7.88 -31.00 -15.27
CA VAL A 16 -8.07 -29.92 -16.23
C VAL A 16 -6.76 -29.14 -16.25
N ALA A 17 -5.84 -29.57 -17.10
CA ALA A 17 -4.73 -28.74 -17.53
C ALA A 17 -5.34 -27.55 -18.27
N MET A 18 -5.34 -26.37 -17.65
CA MET A 18 -5.69 -25.14 -18.37
C MET A 18 -4.61 -24.88 -19.42
N PRO A 19 -4.97 -24.68 -20.70
CA PRO A 19 -3.98 -24.31 -21.70
C PRO A 19 -3.43 -22.92 -21.36
N ALA A 20 -2.12 -22.83 -21.20
CA ALA A 20 -1.41 -21.59 -21.41
C ALA A 20 -1.63 -21.17 -22.87
N TYR A 21 -1.96 -19.90 -23.09
CA TYR A 21 -2.33 -19.24 -24.36
C TYR A 21 -3.81 -19.31 -24.75
N GLU A 22 -4.61 -18.46 -24.11
CA GLU A 22 -5.64 -17.70 -24.81
C GLU A 22 -5.27 -16.21 -24.78
N SER A 23 -5.02 -15.65 -25.97
CA SER A 23 -5.17 -14.21 -26.19
C SER A 23 -6.66 -13.95 -26.39
N LEU A 24 -7.29 -13.31 -25.41
CA LEU A 24 -8.63 -12.77 -25.53
C LEU A 24 -8.62 -11.33 -24.99
N ILE A 25 -8.83 -10.43 -25.94
CA ILE A 25 -9.05 -9.00 -25.79
C ILE A 25 -10.01 -8.73 -24.62
N GLY A 26 -9.69 -7.66 -23.88
CA GLY A 26 -10.42 -7.23 -22.69
C GLY A 26 -11.93 -7.14 -22.88
N LEU A 27 -12.64 -7.15 -21.75
CA LEU A 27 -14.07 -6.93 -21.69
C LEU A 27 -14.46 -5.82 -22.67
N SER A 28 -15.28 -6.16 -23.64
CA SER A 28 -15.84 -5.23 -24.61
C SER A 28 -16.58 -4.10 -23.88
N GLU A 29 -16.73 -2.94 -24.52
CA GLU A 29 -17.58 -1.85 -23.99
C GLU A 29 -18.97 -2.37 -23.59
N ARG A 30 -19.47 -3.39 -24.30
CA ARG A 30 -20.68 -4.13 -23.98
C ARG A 30 -20.65 -4.77 -22.59
N GLU A 31 -19.55 -5.42 -22.18
CA GLU A 31 -19.46 -6.07 -20.86
C GLU A 31 -19.35 -5.06 -19.71
N ILE A 32 -18.67 -3.92 -19.92
CA ILE A 32 -18.71 -2.80 -18.96
C ILE A 32 -20.13 -2.25 -18.88
N ASN A 33 -20.78 -2.02 -20.02
CA ASN A 33 -22.15 -1.50 -20.07
C ASN A 33 -23.15 -2.50 -19.46
N GLU A 34 -22.95 -3.80 -19.65
CA GLU A 34 -23.75 -4.85 -19.01
C GLU A 34 -23.51 -4.89 -17.49
N PHE A 35 -22.25 -4.78 -17.05
CA PHE A 35 -21.94 -4.66 -15.62
C PHE A 35 -22.62 -3.43 -15.01
N VAL A 36 -22.45 -2.26 -15.64
CA VAL A 36 -23.05 -1.01 -15.18
C VAL A 36 -24.57 -1.07 -15.23
N ALA A 37 -25.16 -1.68 -16.27
CA ALA A 37 -26.60 -1.84 -16.37
C ALA A 37 -27.16 -2.77 -15.28
N ARG A 38 -26.43 -3.81 -14.89
CA ARG A 38 -26.85 -4.77 -13.85
C ARG A 38 -26.58 -4.29 -12.42
N ASN A 39 -25.45 -3.63 -12.19
CA ASN A 39 -24.95 -3.33 -10.85
C ASN A 39 -24.90 -1.83 -10.51
N GLY A 40 -25.09 -0.96 -11.51
CA GLY A 40 -24.86 0.47 -11.37
C GLY A 40 -23.38 0.84 -11.25
N ILE A 41 -23.11 2.13 -11.07
CA ILE A 41 -21.78 2.66 -10.72
C ILE A 41 -21.85 3.07 -9.25
N ALA A 42 -20.86 2.66 -8.45
CA ALA A 42 -20.83 3.08 -7.07
C ALA A 42 -20.66 4.62 -6.98
N PRO A 43 -21.40 5.31 -6.09
CA PRO A 43 -21.13 6.70 -5.80
C PRO A 43 -19.67 6.87 -5.34
N ILE A 44 -18.98 7.82 -5.97
CA ILE A 44 -17.64 8.22 -5.57
C ILE A 44 -17.79 9.50 -4.74
N PRO A 45 -17.78 9.43 -3.39
CA PRO A 45 -17.89 10.62 -2.55
C PRO A 45 -16.65 11.51 -2.71
N ASN A 46 -16.80 12.78 -2.34
CA ASN A 46 -15.62 13.63 -2.20
C ASN A 46 -14.75 13.11 -1.04
N PRO A 47 -13.41 13.26 -1.14
CA PRO A 47 -12.51 12.96 -0.04
C PRO A 47 -12.94 13.65 1.25
N PRO A 48 -12.79 13.01 2.42
CA PRO A 48 -13.06 13.66 3.71
C PRO A 48 -12.24 14.94 3.90
N GLU A 49 -12.87 15.92 4.54
CA GLU A 49 -12.20 17.14 5.02
C GLU A 49 -11.22 16.83 6.17
N PRO A 50 -10.27 17.73 6.48
CA PRO A 50 -9.41 17.58 7.64
C PRO A 50 -10.21 17.40 8.95
N LEU A 51 -9.61 16.71 9.92
CA LEU A 51 -10.15 16.66 11.28
C LEU A 51 -10.36 18.08 11.80
N ARG A 52 -11.53 18.33 12.40
CA ARG A 52 -11.90 19.66 12.89
C ARG A 52 -10.92 20.11 13.97
N ALA A 53 -10.75 21.43 14.11
CA ALA A 53 -10.01 22.01 15.21
C ALA A 53 -10.54 21.49 16.56
N GLY A 54 -9.65 21.05 17.44
CA GLY A 54 -9.98 20.40 18.71
C GLY A 54 -10.28 18.90 18.61
N GLN A 55 -10.46 18.35 17.40
CA GLN A 55 -10.58 16.91 17.14
C GLN A 55 -9.33 16.33 16.48
N ASN A 56 -8.31 17.13 16.21
CA ASN A 56 -7.05 16.77 15.56
C ASN A 56 -5.88 16.62 16.55
N GLY A 57 -6.17 16.64 17.86
CA GLY A 57 -5.18 16.53 18.92
C GLY A 57 -4.84 15.09 19.31
N LEU A 58 -4.03 14.99 20.37
CA LEU A 58 -3.73 13.75 21.09
C LEU A 58 -5.03 13.07 21.54
N LYS A 59 -5.16 11.77 21.27
CA LYS A 59 -6.37 10.99 21.56
C LYS A 59 -5.99 9.53 21.80
N LEU A 60 -6.57 8.90 22.83
CA LEU A 60 -6.53 7.46 23.01
C LEU A 60 -7.27 6.79 21.85
N VAL A 61 -6.59 5.94 21.08
CA VAL A 61 -7.14 5.29 19.87
C VAL A 61 -7.24 3.77 20.00
N ASN A 62 -6.55 3.18 20.98
CA ASN A 62 -6.86 1.84 21.43
C ASN A 62 -7.90 1.91 22.56
N ASP A 63 -9.15 2.21 22.18
CA ASP A 63 -10.27 2.47 23.08
C ASP A 63 -11.38 1.39 22.98
N ALA A 64 -12.43 1.54 23.79
CA ALA A 64 -13.54 0.58 23.83
C ALA A 64 -14.40 0.59 22.55
N ALA A 65 -14.37 1.66 21.76
CA ALA A 65 -15.05 1.73 20.46
C ALA A 65 -14.24 1.06 19.34
N HIS A 66 -12.92 0.99 19.50
CA HIS A 66 -11.97 0.40 18.55
C HIS A 66 -11.17 -0.75 19.17
N PRO A 67 -11.83 -1.79 19.74
CA PRO A 67 -11.12 -2.88 20.38
C PRO A 67 -10.36 -3.71 19.35
N PHE A 68 -9.17 -4.17 19.73
CA PHE A 68 -8.44 -5.15 18.93
C PHE A 68 -9.24 -6.45 18.79
N LYS A 69 -9.30 -6.99 17.57
CA LYS A 69 -9.68 -8.37 17.30
C LYS A 69 -8.68 -8.96 16.32
N THR A 70 -8.26 -10.19 16.60
CA THR A 70 -7.46 -10.97 15.65
C THR A 70 -8.24 -11.15 14.34
N GLN A 71 -7.51 -11.12 13.23
CA GLN A 71 -8.04 -11.34 11.89
C GLN A 71 -8.84 -12.65 11.82
N GLY A 72 -10.07 -12.57 11.31
CA GLY A 72 -10.92 -13.72 10.99
C GLY A 72 -10.45 -14.47 9.73
N THR A 73 -11.01 -15.66 9.48
CA THR A 73 -10.61 -16.52 8.34
C THR A 73 -10.86 -15.88 6.98
N ASP A 74 -11.93 -15.09 6.84
CA ASP A 74 -12.33 -14.43 5.59
C ASP A 74 -11.92 -12.96 5.53
N GLU A 75 -11.22 -12.47 6.56
CA GLU A 75 -10.73 -11.10 6.63
C GLU A 75 -9.36 -10.97 5.94
N ILE A 76 -9.14 -9.87 5.23
CA ILE A 76 -7.92 -9.67 4.43
C ILE A 76 -6.99 -8.68 5.11
N ARG A 77 -5.70 -9.01 5.14
CA ARG A 77 -4.59 -8.14 5.55
C ARG A 77 -3.51 -8.18 4.48
N GLY A 78 -2.66 -7.16 4.44
CA GLY A 78 -1.69 -6.98 3.37
C GLY A 78 -0.31 -6.50 3.82
N PRO A 79 0.46 -5.87 2.91
CA PRO A 79 1.83 -5.45 3.19
C PRO A 79 1.91 -4.26 4.16
N CYS A 80 0.84 -3.46 4.30
CA CYS A 80 0.84 -2.26 5.13
C CYS A 80 0.47 -2.56 6.60
N PRO A 81 1.41 -2.50 7.56
CA PRO A 81 1.12 -2.77 8.98
C PRO A 81 0.12 -1.77 9.58
N ALA A 82 0.11 -0.52 9.10
CA ALA A 82 -0.80 0.52 9.60
C ALA A 82 -2.27 0.19 9.24
N LEU A 83 -2.55 -0.08 7.96
CA LEU A 83 -3.91 -0.42 7.51
C LEU A 83 -4.38 -1.74 8.11
N ASN A 84 -3.48 -2.72 8.25
CA ASN A 84 -3.78 -3.98 8.92
C ASN A 84 -4.22 -3.76 10.37
N THR A 85 -3.48 -2.91 11.10
CA THR A 85 -3.80 -2.56 12.48
C THR A 85 -5.12 -1.81 12.56
N LEU A 86 -5.37 -0.85 11.67
CA LEU A 86 -6.63 -0.10 11.62
C LEU A 86 -7.84 -1.01 11.35
N ALA A 87 -7.70 -2.01 10.48
CA ALA A 87 -8.74 -3.03 10.27
C ALA A 87 -8.92 -3.93 11.51
N ASN A 88 -7.84 -4.38 12.15
CA ASN A 88 -7.91 -5.15 13.41
C ASN A 88 -8.48 -4.36 14.59
N HIS A 89 -8.50 -3.04 14.53
CA HIS A 89 -9.14 -2.18 15.54
C HIS A 89 -10.53 -1.67 15.10
N GLY A 90 -10.97 -1.97 13.88
CA GLY A 90 -12.30 -1.57 13.38
C GLY A 90 -12.40 -0.10 12.95
N TYR A 91 -11.28 0.61 12.81
CA TYR A 91 -11.24 1.91 12.11
C TYR A 91 -11.54 1.75 10.61
N LEU A 92 -11.12 0.61 10.06
CA LEU A 92 -11.53 0.13 8.74
C LEU A 92 -12.51 -1.03 8.87
N PRO A 93 -13.31 -1.32 7.82
CA PRO A 93 -14.01 -2.60 7.73
C PRO A 93 -13.06 -3.75 8.00
N ARG A 94 -13.39 -4.60 8.98
CA ARG A 94 -12.52 -5.70 9.41
C ARG A 94 -12.29 -6.73 8.30
N SER A 95 -13.18 -6.77 7.30
CA SER A 95 -12.99 -7.54 6.05
C SER A 95 -11.69 -7.20 5.31
N GLY A 96 -11.11 -6.01 5.53
CA GLY A 96 -9.94 -5.55 4.79
C GLY A 96 -10.28 -4.98 3.41
N VAL A 97 -11.55 -4.72 3.13
CA VAL A 97 -12.01 -4.08 1.88
C VAL A 97 -12.72 -2.80 2.23
N ALA A 98 -12.26 -1.69 1.66
CA ALA A 98 -12.73 -0.35 2.02
C ALA A 98 -12.77 0.57 0.81
N ARG A 99 -13.61 1.61 0.90
CA ARG A 99 -13.58 2.72 -0.03
C ARG A 99 -12.45 3.70 0.31
N PRO A 100 -11.96 4.50 -0.66
CA PRO A 100 -10.95 5.53 -0.41
C PRO A 100 -11.31 6.50 0.72
N ASP A 101 -12.57 6.97 0.78
CA ASP A 101 -13.02 7.89 1.83
C ASP A 101 -12.89 7.27 3.24
N GLN A 102 -13.18 5.98 3.36
CA GLN A 102 -13.05 5.25 4.63
C GLN A 102 -11.59 5.11 5.03
N ILE A 103 -10.68 4.88 4.08
CA ILE A 103 -9.25 4.79 4.33
C ILE A 103 -8.69 6.14 4.78
N VAL A 104 -9.03 7.23 4.09
CA VAL A 104 -8.63 8.60 4.49
C VAL A 104 -9.12 8.91 5.91
N THR A 105 -10.39 8.64 6.21
CA THR A 105 -10.92 8.82 7.58
C THR A 105 -10.18 7.96 8.60
N ALA A 106 -9.95 6.68 8.32
CA ALA A 106 -9.33 5.75 9.27
C ALA A 106 -7.89 6.16 9.64
N VAL A 107 -7.07 6.56 8.68
CA VAL A 107 -5.68 6.96 8.95
C VAL A 107 -5.60 8.31 9.66
N MET A 108 -6.52 9.23 9.39
CA MET A 108 -6.65 10.48 10.16
C MET A 108 -7.11 10.18 11.61
N GLU A 109 -8.17 9.41 11.78
CA GLU A 109 -8.75 9.16 13.11
C GLU A 109 -7.84 8.29 14.00
N GLY A 110 -7.28 7.21 13.45
CA GLY A 110 -6.52 6.23 14.23
C GLY A 110 -5.04 6.58 14.41
N LEU A 111 -4.43 7.33 13.49
CA LEU A 111 -2.99 7.62 13.51
C LEU A 111 -2.64 9.10 13.37
N ASN A 112 -3.63 9.96 13.10
CA ASN A 112 -3.46 11.40 12.86
C ASN A 112 -2.54 11.72 11.67
N LEU A 113 -2.68 10.96 10.58
CA LEU A 113 -2.13 11.40 9.29
C LEU A 113 -2.77 12.73 8.88
N GLY A 114 -1.97 13.66 8.36
CA GLY A 114 -2.45 14.89 7.76
C GLY A 114 -3.34 14.60 6.55
N ASN A 115 -4.34 15.45 6.33
CA ASN A 115 -5.41 15.19 5.36
C ASN A 115 -4.87 15.06 3.92
N ASP A 116 -4.00 15.98 3.50
CA ASP A 116 -3.42 15.96 2.14
C ASP A 116 -2.55 14.72 1.95
N PHE A 117 -1.73 14.38 2.93
CA PHE A 117 -0.91 13.17 2.90
C PHE A 117 -1.75 11.88 2.87
N ALA A 118 -2.80 11.81 3.69
CA ALA A 118 -3.75 10.70 3.70
C ALA A 118 -4.44 10.52 2.35
N LYS A 119 -4.88 11.63 1.72
CA LYS A 119 -5.49 11.62 0.39
C LYS A 119 -4.48 11.15 -0.67
N PHE A 120 -3.26 11.67 -0.64
CA PHE A 120 -2.22 11.28 -1.59
C PHE A 120 -1.96 9.76 -1.56
N LEU A 121 -1.64 9.23 -0.38
CA LEU A 121 -1.37 7.79 -0.19
C LEU A 121 -2.58 6.93 -0.59
N THR A 122 -3.79 7.36 -0.23
CA THR A 122 -4.99 6.57 -0.51
C THR A 122 -5.35 6.57 -2.00
N TYR A 123 -5.41 7.74 -2.64
CA TYR A 123 -5.86 7.83 -4.03
C TYR A 123 -4.81 7.33 -5.01
N GLN A 124 -3.51 7.46 -4.73
CA GLN A 124 -2.50 6.79 -5.57
C GLN A 124 -2.69 5.27 -5.50
N ALA A 125 -2.88 4.71 -4.30
CA ALA A 125 -3.00 3.27 -4.10
C ALA A 125 -4.30 2.75 -4.71
N PHE A 126 -5.39 3.49 -4.54
CA PHE A 126 -6.69 3.17 -5.12
C PHE A 126 -6.66 3.18 -6.66
N LEU A 127 -6.07 4.20 -7.28
CA LEU A 127 -5.94 4.25 -8.74
C LEU A 127 -5.11 3.08 -9.28
N MET A 128 -4.11 2.63 -8.53
CA MET A 128 -3.22 1.53 -8.91
C MET A 128 -3.80 0.14 -8.65
N ASN A 129 -4.65 -0.03 -7.62
CA ASN A 129 -5.00 -1.34 -7.07
C ASN A 129 -6.48 -1.56 -6.76
N GLY A 130 -7.26 -0.49 -6.69
CA GLY A 130 -8.70 -0.53 -6.41
C GLY A 130 -9.53 -0.71 -7.67
N ASN A 131 -10.82 -0.93 -7.48
CA ASN A 131 -11.81 -1.03 -8.55
C ASN A 131 -12.50 0.33 -8.73
N PRO A 132 -12.27 1.07 -9.83
CA PRO A 132 -12.88 2.37 -10.03
C PRO A 132 -14.41 2.33 -10.16
N LEU A 133 -14.98 1.21 -10.61
CA LEU A 133 -16.43 1.09 -10.85
C LEU A 133 -17.22 0.85 -9.55
N THR A 134 -16.66 0.07 -8.63
CA THR A 134 -17.29 -0.24 -7.33
C THR A 134 -16.80 0.67 -6.20
N ASN A 135 -15.77 1.47 -6.46
CA ASN A 135 -15.13 2.35 -5.48
C ASN A 135 -14.57 1.60 -4.26
N LEU A 136 -14.13 0.35 -4.44
CA LEU A 136 -13.60 -0.51 -3.37
C LEU A 136 -12.17 -0.94 -3.66
N MET A 137 -11.36 -1.05 -2.60
CA MET A 137 -10.00 -1.58 -2.64
C MET A 137 -9.78 -2.54 -1.48
N SER A 138 -9.09 -3.65 -1.78
CA SER A 138 -8.55 -4.55 -0.76
C SER A 138 -7.24 -4.00 -0.21
N ILE A 139 -7.08 -4.00 1.12
CA ILE A 139 -5.83 -3.62 1.78
C ILE A 139 -4.76 -4.73 1.72
N GLY A 140 -5.08 -5.87 1.11
CA GLY A 140 -4.18 -6.99 0.89
C GLY A 140 -4.38 -7.58 -0.50
N MET A 141 -4.55 -8.90 -0.59
CA MET A 141 -4.64 -9.62 -1.86
C MET A 141 -5.92 -9.33 -2.64
N LYS A 142 -5.90 -9.71 -3.93
CA LYS A 142 -7.06 -9.66 -4.82
C LYS A 142 -8.23 -10.45 -4.23
N THR A 143 -9.43 -9.92 -4.36
CA THR A 143 -10.64 -10.52 -3.80
C THR A 143 -11.87 -10.20 -4.64
N PRO A 144 -12.85 -11.12 -4.77
CA PRO A 144 -14.12 -10.82 -5.43
C PRO A 144 -14.94 -9.76 -4.68
N LEU A 145 -14.60 -9.44 -3.43
CA LEU A 145 -15.29 -8.41 -2.63
C LEU A 145 -15.15 -6.99 -3.21
N THR A 146 -14.18 -6.75 -4.11
CA THR A 146 -14.07 -5.48 -4.85
C THR A 146 -14.93 -5.46 -6.13
N GLY A 147 -15.69 -6.52 -6.40
CA GLY A 147 -16.58 -6.64 -7.56
C GLY A 147 -15.89 -7.08 -8.85
N GLN A 148 -16.63 -7.05 -9.96
CA GLN A 148 -16.14 -7.45 -11.27
C GLN A 148 -15.00 -6.54 -11.74
N ASP A 149 -13.93 -7.15 -12.24
CA ASP A 149 -12.77 -6.42 -12.73
C ASP A 149 -13.10 -5.59 -13.98
N PRO A 150 -12.46 -4.42 -14.15
CA PRO A 150 -12.41 -3.72 -15.43
C PRO A 150 -11.63 -4.54 -16.47
N PRO A 151 -11.68 -4.16 -17.77
CA PRO A 151 -10.89 -4.82 -18.79
C PRO A 151 -9.39 -4.79 -18.46
N LYS A 152 -8.70 -5.85 -18.86
CA LYS A 152 -7.22 -5.89 -18.88
C LYS A 152 -6.66 -4.70 -19.67
N PRO A 153 -5.47 -4.20 -19.31
CA PRO A 153 -4.49 -4.78 -18.39
C PRO A 153 -4.67 -4.44 -16.90
N ALA A 154 -5.70 -3.67 -16.52
CA ALA A 154 -5.99 -3.39 -15.11
C ALA A 154 -6.18 -4.68 -14.30
N GLN A 155 -5.55 -4.73 -13.12
CA GLN A 155 -5.50 -5.95 -12.32
C GLN A 155 -6.45 -5.95 -11.13
N VAL A 156 -6.72 -4.76 -10.54
CA VAL A 156 -7.53 -4.63 -9.32
C VAL A 156 -7.07 -5.65 -8.27
N GLY A 157 -5.76 -5.68 -8.04
CA GLY A 157 -5.11 -6.75 -7.28
C GLY A 157 -5.10 -6.51 -5.76
N GLY A 158 -5.63 -5.38 -5.29
CA GLY A 158 -5.44 -4.93 -3.91
C GLY A 158 -3.99 -4.53 -3.62
N LEU A 159 -3.71 -4.11 -2.39
CA LEU A 159 -2.37 -3.61 -2.03
C LEU A 159 -1.27 -4.66 -2.07
N SER A 160 -1.57 -5.97 -2.11
CA SER A 160 -0.54 -7.01 -2.28
C SER A 160 -0.11 -7.21 -3.74
N GLN A 161 -0.71 -6.47 -4.69
CA GLN A 161 -0.33 -6.53 -6.09
C GLN A 161 1.09 -5.99 -6.28
N HIS A 162 2.01 -6.89 -6.64
CA HIS A 162 3.39 -6.52 -6.91
C HIS A 162 3.52 -5.64 -8.15
N GLY A 163 4.44 -4.67 -8.09
CA GLY A 163 4.87 -3.84 -9.21
C GLY A 163 4.01 -2.62 -9.49
N THR A 164 2.98 -2.36 -8.67
CA THR A 164 2.13 -1.16 -8.78
C THR A 164 2.40 -0.18 -7.63
N PHE A 165 2.03 -0.56 -6.41
CA PHE A 165 2.32 0.17 -5.16
C PHE A 165 3.26 -0.65 -4.28
N GLU A 166 2.92 -1.92 -4.05
CA GLU A 166 3.82 -2.90 -3.43
C GLU A 166 5.03 -3.11 -4.34
N GLY A 167 6.20 -3.26 -3.72
CA GLY A 167 7.42 -3.56 -4.44
C GLY A 167 8.54 -3.99 -3.51
N ASP A 168 9.66 -4.29 -4.14
CA ASP A 168 10.83 -4.89 -3.50
C ASP A 168 11.43 -4.01 -2.39
N THR A 169 12.36 -4.60 -1.63
CA THR A 169 13.14 -3.99 -0.53
C THR A 169 12.31 -3.69 0.72
N SER A 170 11.16 -4.33 0.91
CA SER A 170 10.31 -4.12 2.09
C SER A 170 11.04 -4.45 3.40
N MET A 171 10.73 -3.73 4.49
CA MET A 171 11.47 -3.88 5.76
C MET A 171 11.18 -5.19 6.52
N SER A 172 9.97 -5.72 6.36
CA SER A 172 9.46 -6.88 7.13
C SER A 172 8.72 -7.89 6.27
N ARG A 173 8.75 -7.71 4.94
CA ARG A 173 8.16 -8.57 3.91
C ARG A 173 9.29 -8.98 2.97
N VAL A 174 9.13 -10.11 2.28
CA VAL A 174 10.09 -10.53 1.25
C VAL A 174 9.71 -9.91 -0.09
N ASP A 175 10.68 -9.73 -0.98
CA ASP A 175 10.42 -9.38 -2.37
C ASP A 175 9.54 -10.47 -3.02
N ALA A 176 8.68 -10.06 -3.95
CA ALA A 176 7.74 -10.97 -4.61
C ALA A 176 8.44 -12.11 -5.37
N PHE A 177 9.68 -11.88 -5.80
CA PHE A 177 10.53 -12.92 -6.40
C PHE A 177 10.76 -14.12 -5.46
N PHE A 178 10.79 -13.91 -4.14
CA PHE A 178 11.08 -14.95 -3.16
C PHE A 178 9.83 -15.58 -2.51
N GLY A 179 8.64 -15.00 -2.70
CA GLY A 179 7.43 -15.50 -2.08
C GLY A 179 6.31 -14.46 -2.02
N ASP A 180 5.41 -14.62 -1.05
CA ASP A 180 4.30 -13.70 -0.83
C ASP A 180 4.80 -12.35 -0.27
N PRO A 181 4.71 -11.25 -1.05
CA PRO A 181 5.21 -9.95 -0.62
C PRO A 181 4.31 -9.24 0.42
N ALA A 182 3.15 -9.81 0.76
CA ALA A 182 2.26 -9.27 1.78
C ALA A 182 2.47 -9.89 3.16
N ALA A 183 2.94 -11.14 3.19
CA ALA A 183 3.12 -11.92 4.41
C ALA A 183 4.22 -11.34 5.31
N PHE A 184 3.93 -11.24 6.60
CA PHE A 184 4.95 -10.87 7.59
C PHE A 184 6.09 -11.91 7.60
N ASN A 185 7.32 -11.43 7.48
CA ASN A 185 8.52 -12.25 7.48
C ASN A 185 9.34 -12.00 8.76
N GLN A 186 9.42 -13.02 9.61
CA GLN A 186 10.11 -12.93 10.89
C GLN A 186 11.61 -12.64 10.73
N THR A 187 12.27 -13.21 9.72
CA THR A 187 13.70 -12.97 9.48
C THR A 187 13.96 -11.51 9.13
N ARG A 188 13.21 -10.94 8.19
CA ARG A 188 13.33 -9.52 7.83
C ARG A 188 12.99 -8.60 9.00
N PHE A 189 12.00 -8.96 9.80
CA PHE A 189 11.67 -8.20 11.00
C PHE A 189 12.78 -8.29 12.08
N ASN A 190 13.44 -9.43 12.23
CA ASN A 190 14.59 -9.57 13.13
C ASN A 190 15.73 -8.64 12.71
N ASP A 191 15.98 -8.48 11.40
CA ASP A 191 16.96 -7.51 10.91
C ASP A 191 16.57 -6.09 11.32
N LEU A 192 15.29 -5.71 11.20
CA LEU A 192 14.82 -4.40 11.66
C LEU A 192 15.15 -4.17 13.14
N LEU A 193 14.91 -5.17 14.01
CA LEU A 193 15.23 -5.09 15.44
C LEU A 193 16.74 -5.06 15.70
N ALA A 194 17.52 -5.78 14.92
CA ALA A 194 18.98 -5.76 15.00
C ALA A 194 19.54 -4.39 14.61
N TYR A 195 19.01 -3.77 13.54
CA TYR A 195 19.38 -2.42 13.13
C TYR A 195 18.95 -1.37 14.14
N ALA A 196 17.76 -1.49 14.73
CA ALA A 196 17.33 -0.67 15.85
C ALA A 196 18.32 -0.75 17.02
N THR A 197 18.71 -1.97 17.41
CA THR A 197 19.69 -2.23 18.48
C THR A 197 21.06 -1.62 18.18
N LYS A 198 21.53 -1.73 16.94
CA LYS A 198 22.88 -1.33 16.54
C LYS A 198 23.02 0.18 16.32
N TYR A 199 22.00 0.83 15.75
CA TYR A 199 22.11 2.20 15.24
C TYR A 199 21.17 3.20 15.92
N GLY A 200 20.10 2.72 16.56
CA GLY A 200 19.12 3.59 17.17
C GLY A 200 19.40 3.91 18.62
N VAL A 201 18.92 5.07 19.07
CA VAL A 201 19.06 5.51 20.46
C VAL A 201 18.37 4.50 21.39
N ASN A 202 19.12 3.98 22.38
CA ASN A 202 18.65 2.98 23.33
C ASN A 202 18.01 1.74 22.67
N GLY A 203 18.48 1.37 21.48
CA GLY A 203 17.97 0.21 20.74
C GLY A 203 16.57 0.38 20.15
N THR A 204 16.09 1.62 20.03
CA THR A 204 14.82 1.96 19.36
C THR A 204 14.99 2.01 17.85
N TYR A 205 13.90 1.81 17.10
CA TYR A 205 13.86 2.09 15.68
C TYR A 205 13.61 3.60 15.49
N ASP A 206 14.67 4.34 15.16
CA ASP A 206 14.64 5.77 14.87
C ASP A 206 15.09 6.06 13.43
N VAL A 207 15.24 7.34 13.07
CA VAL A 207 15.63 7.74 11.71
C VAL A 207 17.03 7.26 11.30
N THR A 208 17.93 7.05 12.25
CA THR A 208 19.29 6.54 11.98
C THR A 208 19.22 5.05 11.65
N ALA A 209 18.52 4.27 12.49
CA ALA A 209 18.28 2.86 12.19
C ALA A 209 17.51 2.65 10.88
N ALA A 210 16.52 3.51 10.58
CA ALA A 210 15.78 3.49 9.33
C ALA A 210 16.67 3.74 8.11
N SER A 211 17.63 4.66 8.21
CA SER A 211 18.62 4.96 7.16
C SER A 211 19.49 3.77 6.82
N GLU A 212 20.11 3.18 7.84
CA GLU A 212 20.99 2.03 7.67
C GLU A 212 20.22 0.81 7.15
N LEU A 213 19.00 0.55 7.64
CA LEU A 213 18.18 -0.57 7.20
C LEU A 213 17.69 -0.36 5.76
N ARG A 214 17.25 0.85 5.39
CA ARG A 214 16.76 1.14 4.03
C ARG A 214 17.84 0.92 2.99
N TYR A 215 19.05 1.37 3.28
CA TYR A 215 20.21 1.15 2.44
C TYR A 215 20.51 -0.35 2.31
N GLU A 216 20.57 -1.07 3.44
CA GLU A 216 20.90 -2.49 3.38
C GLU A 216 19.82 -3.33 2.66
N ARG A 217 18.52 -3.04 2.83
CA ARG A 217 17.45 -3.76 2.09
C ARG A 217 17.62 -3.67 0.59
N LEU A 218 18.08 -2.51 0.11
CA LEU A 218 18.35 -2.29 -1.29
C LEU A 218 19.59 -3.04 -1.76
N GLN A 219 20.68 -3.00 -1.00
CA GLN A 219 21.90 -3.77 -1.31
C GLN A 219 21.63 -5.29 -1.33
N ASP A 220 20.88 -5.80 -0.36
CA ASP A 220 20.49 -7.21 -0.31
C ASP A 220 19.66 -7.61 -1.52
N SER A 221 18.69 -6.78 -1.92
CA SER A 221 17.85 -7.07 -3.09
C SER A 221 18.64 -6.96 -4.39
N ILE A 222 19.57 -6.00 -4.51
CA ILE A 222 20.52 -5.92 -5.63
C ILE A 222 21.32 -7.22 -5.75
N ALA A 223 21.78 -7.75 -4.62
CA ALA A 223 22.63 -8.93 -4.59
C ALA A 223 21.86 -10.25 -4.84
N THR A 224 20.60 -10.32 -4.43
CA THR A 224 19.88 -11.59 -4.34
C THR A 224 18.69 -11.72 -5.27
N ASN A 225 17.97 -10.63 -5.57
CA ASN A 225 16.76 -10.61 -6.40
C ASN A 225 17.13 -10.30 -7.87
N PRO A 226 17.12 -11.28 -8.79
CA PRO A 226 17.49 -11.05 -10.18
C PRO A 226 16.52 -10.16 -10.97
N GLN A 227 15.35 -9.87 -10.41
CA GLN A 227 14.26 -9.11 -11.03
C GLN A 227 13.89 -7.86 -10.23
N LEU A 228 14.79 -7.38 -9.35
CA LEU A 228 14.58 -6.18 -8.54
C LEU A 228 14.07 -5.02 -9.42
N VAL A 229 12.97 -4.39 -8.99
CA VAL A 229 12.47 -3.13 -9.54
C VAL A 229 12.45 -2.07 -8.44
N PHE A 230 13.32 -1.07 -8.55
CA PHE A 230 13.41 0.03 -7.60
C PHE A 230 13.35 1.39 -8.31
N THR A 231 12.22 1.62 -8.97
CA THR A 231 11.92 2.82 -9.77
C THR A 231 10.65 3.54 -9.26
N SER A 232 10.21 4.60 -9.92
CA SER A 232 8.95 5.28 -9.59
C SER A 232 7.73 4.38 -9.92
N PRO A 233 6.73 4.28 -9.03
CA PRO A 233 6.56 5.06 -7.79
C PRO A 233 7.17 4.40 -6.54
N ARG A 234 7.72 3.17 -6.64
CA ARG A 234 8.25 2.39 -5.51
C ARG A 234 9.34 3.12 -4.73
N ILE A 235 10.21 3.87 -5.41
CA ILE A 235 11.28 4.61 -4.72
C ILE A 235 10.74 5.60 -3.69
N LEU A 236 9.63 6.30 -3.99
CA LEU A 236 8.99 7.21 -3.03
C LEU A 236 8.43 6.44 -1.83
N SER A 237 7.68 5.35 -2.11
CA SER A 237 7.02 4.59 -1.05
C SER A 237 8.04 3.90 -0.15
N ALA A 238 9.09 3.28 -0.69
CA ALA A 238 10.07 2.54 0.10
C ALA A 238 10.85 3.44 1.09
N TYR A 239 11.19 4.67 0.71
CA TYR A 239 11.84 5.63 1.59
C TYR A 239 10.87 6.22 2.62
N SER A 240 9.65 6.60 2.20
CA SER A 240 8.65 7.17 3.11
C SER A 240 8.19 6.14 4.15
N GLU A 241 7.94 4.89 3.73
CA GLU A 241 7.56 3.78 4.59
C GLU A 241 8.64 3.43 5.63
N ALA A 242 9.91 3.71 5.34
CA ALA A 242 11.00 3.47 6.29
C ALA A 242 10.93 4.42 7.51
N VAL A 243 10.37 5.62 7.34
CA VAL A 243 10.25 6.63 8.41
C VAL A 243 8.88 6.62 9.09
N PHE A 244 7.83 6.11 8.44
CA PHE A 244 6.48 6.04 9.04
C PHE A 244 6.42 5.41 10.44
N PRO A 245 7.14 4.30 10.75
CA PRO A 245 7.08 3.72 12.08
C PRO A 245 7.63 4.64 13.17
N THR A 246 8.64 5.45 12.86
CA THR A 246 9.22 6.42 13.81
C THR A 246 8.23 7.55 14.10
N VAL A 247 7.25 7.77 13.23
CA VAL A 247 6.22 8.79 13.39
C VAL A 247 4.95 8.19 13.97
N TYR A 248 4.28 7.32 13.21
CA TYR A 248 2.89 6.93 13.48
C TYR A 248 2.75 5.77 14.46
N PHE A 249 3.82 5.02 14.76
CA PHE A 249 3.78 3.92 15.73
C PHE A 249 4.38 4.30 17.09
N VAL A 250 4.96 5.49 17.21
CA VAL A 250 5.38 6.07 18.49
C VAL A 250 4.15 6.67 19.19
N ASP A 251 3.96 6.36 20.48
CA ASP A 251 2.86 6.95 21.25
C ASP A 251 2.97 8.48 21.24
N GLY A 252 1.87 9.15 20.90
CA GLY A 252 1.84 10.59 20.70
C GLY A 252 2.17 11.42 21.94
N ARG A 253 2.11 10.83 23.14
CA ARG A 253 2.55 11.48 24.39
C ARG A 253 4.07 11.61 24.45
N LEU A 254 4.79 10.68 23.83
CA LEU A 254 6.25 10.69 23.75
C LEU A 254 6.72 11.60 22.61
N ASN A 255 6.15 11.42 21.41
CA ASN A 255 6.44 12.19 20.20
C ASN A 255 7.96 12.43 19.93
N ASN A 256 8.80 11.48 20.34
CA ASN A 256 10.26 11.59 20.34
C ASN A 256 10.93 10.92 19.12
N ARG A 257 10.13 10.38 18.20
CA ARG A 257 10.53 9.66 16.99
C ARG A 257 11.38 8.40 17.22
N GLN A 258 11.24 7.78 18.40
CA GLN A 258 11.99 6.59 18.79
C GLN A 258 11.00 5.44 19.05
N LEU A 259 10.84 4.56 18.06
CA LEU A 259 9.92 3.43 18.17
C LEU A 259 10.56 2.29 18.97
N THR A 260 10.00 1.94 20.11
CA THR A 260 10.51 0.80 20.89
C THR A 260 10.32 -0.51 20.14
N GLN A 261 11.21 -1.48 20.37
CA GLN A 261 11.10 -2.81 19.75
C GLN A 261 9.78 -3.52 20.10
N GLN A 262 9.25 -3.29 21.31
CA GLN A 262 7.95 -3.80 21.72
C GLN A 262 6.81 -3.20 20.88
N ALA A 263 6.80 -1.88 20.70
CA ALA A 263 5.80 -1.23 19.86
C ALA A 263 5.94 -1.66 18.39
N ALA A 264 7.18 -1.74 17.86
CA ALA A 264 7.45 -2.27 16.52
C ALA A 264 6.86 -3.68 16.36
N THR A 265 7.10 -4.57 17.32
CA THR A 265 6.57 -5.95 17.30
C THR A 265 5.04 -5.95 17.32
N SER A 266 4.42 -5.08 18.13
CA SER A 266 2.97 -4.94 18.21
C SER A 266 2.35 -4.54 16.87
N PHE A 267 2.92 -3.56 16.16
CA PHE A 267 2.37 -3.11 14.87
C PHE A 267 2.72 -4.04 13.70
N PHE A 268 3.97 -4.51 13.59
CA PHE A 268 4.41 -5.28 12.43
C PHE A 268 3.99 -6.74 12.49
N ALA A 269 4.19 -7.40 13.64
CA ALA A 269 3.93 -8.83 13.79
C ALA A 269 2.50 -9.08 14.28
N MET A 270 2.04 -8.32 15.28
CA MET A 270 0.72 -8.53 15.88
C MET A 270 -0.39 -7.70 15.25
N GLN A 271 -0.04 -6.71 14.41
CA GLN A 271 -0.99 -5.79 13.77
C GLN A 271 -1.97 -5.17 14.77
N ARG A 272 -1.41 -4.68 15.88
CA ARG A 272 -2.14 -4.24 17.08
C ARG A 272 -1.54 -2.95 17.61
N MET A 273 -2.39 -1.98 17.93
CA MET A 273 -1.96 -0.81 18.70
C MET A 273 -1.59 -1.25 20.13
N PRO A 274 -0.46 -0.77 20.71
CA PRO A 274 -0.16 -0.99 22.11
C PRO A 274 -1.33 -0.61 23.03
N GLN A 275 -1.41 -1.21 24.21
CA GLN A 275 -2.40 -0.79 25.20
C GLN A 275 -2.18 0.69 25.55
N ASP A 276 -3.28 1.43 25.73
CA ASP A 276 -3.24 2.86 26.05
C ASP A 276 -2.53 3.73 24.97
N PHE A 277 -2.44 3.23 23.72
CA PHE A 277 -1.79 3.95 22.63
C PHE A 277 -2.56 5.21 22.24
N HIS A 278 -1.85 6.34 22.27
CA HIS A 278 -2.35 7.62 21.79
C HIS A 278 -1.77 7.94 20.40
N ARG A 279 -2.62 8.36 19.47
CA ARG A 279 -2.17 8.85 18.15
C ARG A 279 -1.37 10.15 18.27
N GLN A 280 -0.76 10.61 17.18
CA GLN A 280 0.06 11.83 17.19
C GLN A 280 -0.70 13.06 17.72
N PRO A 281 -0.02 14.01 18.41
CA PRO A 281 -0.67 15.14 19.07
C PRO A 281 -1.18 16.22 18.09
N ALA A 282 -0.76 16.16 16.83
CA ALA A 282 -1.21 17.00 15.73
C ALA A 282 -1.17 16.19 14.42
N PRO A 283 -1.92 16.59 13.38
CA PRO A 283 -1.83 15.95 12.07
C PRO A 283 -0.40 16.02 11.53
N VAL A 284 0.11 14.89 11.03
CA VAL A 284 1.46 14.81 10.46
C VAL A 284 1.37 14.59 8.95
N SER A 285 1.91 15.51 8.16
CA SER A 285 1.86 15.48 6.69
C SER A 285 3.29 15.55 6.09
N PHE A 286 3.42 15.95 4.82
CA PHE A 286 4.70 15.93 4.10
C PHE A 286 5.78 16.79 4.79
N GLU A 287 5.42 17.91 5.43
CA GLU A 287 6.36 18.80 6.11
C GLU A 287 7.18 18.12 7.23
N VAL A 288 6.69 17.02 7.78
CA VAL A 288 7.42 16.20 8.76
C VAL A 288 8.09 14.99 8.10
N ILE A 289 7.43 14.36 7.11
CA ILE A 289 7.92 13.15 6.47
C ILE A 289 9.11 13.43 5.53
N GLU A 290 9.02 14.49 4.72
CA GLU A 290 10.03 14.78 3.70
C GLU A 290 11.42 15.07 4.26
N PRO A 291 11.59 15.85 5.35
CA PRO A 291 12.91 16.02 5.95
C PRO A 291 13.52 14.70 6.46
N LEU A 292 12.70 13.77 6.97
CA LEU A 292 13.16 12.47 7.43
C LEU A 292 13.59 11.60 6.25
N THR A 293 12.76 11.52 5.22
CA THR A 293 13.08 10.82 3.96
C THR A 293 14.32 11.42 3.28
N GLY A 294 14.45 12.74 3.27
CA GLY A 294 15.61 13.46 2.74
C GLY A 294 16.90 13.14 3.50
N LYS A 295 16.81 12.92 4.82
CA LYS A 295 17.95 12.43 5.62
C LYS A 295 18.40 11.04 5.16
N LEU A 296 17.47 10.09 5.03
CA LEU A 296 17.78 8.73 4.55
C LEU A 296 18.52 8.77 3.21
N PHE A 297 18.02 9.58 2.27
CA PHE A 297 18.66 9.75 0.97
C PHE A 297 20.02 10.45 1.04
N LYS A 298 20.19 11.44 1.93
CA LYS A 298 21.47 12.15 2.11
C LYS A 298 22.55 11.25 2.70
N ASP A 299 22.19 10.41 3.66
CA ASP A 299 23.13 9.48 4.28
C ASP A 299 23.60 8.42 3.26
N HIS A 300 22.67 7.91 2.45
CA HIS A 300 22.93 6.88 1.44
C HIS A 300 22.26 7.25 0.10
N PRO A 301 22.90 8.12 -0.72
CA PRO A 301 22.36 8.53 -2.01
C PRO A 301 22.22 7.34 -2.98
N PHE A 302 21.19 7.39 -3.81
CA PHE A 302 20.87 6.28 -4.71
C PHE A 302 20.23 6.74 -6.02
N VAL A 303 20.47 5.97 -7.10
CA VAL A 303 19.88 6.20 -8.43
C VAL A 303 18.84 5.11 -8.73
N PRO A 304 17.58 5.47 -9.06
CA PRO A 304 16.53 4.49 -9.41
C PRO A 304 16.98 3.54 -10.52
N GLY A 305 16.38 2.35 -10.62
CA GLY A 305 16.85 1.32 -11.55
C GLY A 305 16.31 -0.08 -11.26
N VAL A 306 16.82 -1.05 -12.00
CA VAL A 306 16.34 -2.44 -12.03
C VAL A 306 17.49 -3.44 -12.12
N ASN A 307 17.28 -4.68 -11.65
CA ASN A 307 18.23 -5.76 -11.90
C ASN A 307 17.96 -6.48 -13.23
N HIS A 308 19.03 -6.76 -13.97
CA HIS A 308 19.05 -7.68 -15.11
C HIS A 308 19.83 -8.95 -14.73
N GLY A 309 19.26 -9.75 -13.83
CA GLY A 309 19.99 -10.81 -13.14
C GLY A 309 20.59 -10.32 -11.81
N LYS A 310 21.04 -11.27 -10.97
CA LYS A 310 21.59 -10.94 -9.64
C LYS A 310 22.87 -10.13 -9.76
N ASN A 311 23.07 -9.15 -8.88
CA ASN A 311 24.24 -8.25 -8.88
C ASN A 311 24.43 -7.48 -10.20
N ASN A 312 23.38 -7.28 -11.01
CA ASN A 312 23.45 -6.55 -12.26
C ASN A 312 22.41 -5.42 -12.28
N TYR A 313 22.66 -4.42 -11.42
CA TYR A 313 21.78 -3.28 -11.27
C TYR A 313 22.04 -2.24 -12.37
N ILE A 314 21.02 -2.00 -13.18
CA ILE A 314 21.04 -1.03 -14.27
C ILE A 314 20.32 0.22 -13.81
N GLU A 315 21.08 1.30 -13.70
CA GLU A 315 20.57 2.61 -13.33
C GLU A 315 19.63 3.18 -14.41
N MET A 316 18.58 3.84 -13.95
CA MET A 316 17.57 4.52 -14.76
C MET A 316 17.45 5.98 -14.31
N PRO A 317 18.47 6.83 -14.61
CA PRO A 317 18.57 8.20 -14.10
C PRO A 317 17.46 9.14 -14.61
N GLN A 318 16.69 8.72 -15.63
CA GLN A 318 15.53 9.46 -16.15
C GLN A 318 14.26 9.21 -15.33
N THR A 319 14.28 8.22 -14.42
CA THR A 319 13.19 8.00 -13.47
C THR A 319 13.20 9.13 -12.45
N PRO A 320 12.05 9.73 -12.11
CA PRO A 320 11.99 10.75 -11.07
C PRO A 320 12.61 10.26 -9.75
N ALA A 321 13.53 11.05 -9.21
CA ALA A 321 14.12 10.78 -7.91
C ALA A 321 13.11 11.09 -6.78
N VAL A 322 13.39 10.60 -5.56
CA VAL A 322 12.53 10.84 -4.37
C VAL A 322 12.26 12.33 -4.13
N SER A 323 13.22 13.20 -4.43
CA SER A 323 13.10 14.65 -4.30
C SER A 323 12.24 15.32 -5.38
N ASP A 324 12.01 14.66 -6.52
CA ASP A 324 11.16 15.17 -7.61
C ASP A 324 9.71 14.71 -7.43
N PHE A 325 9.08 15.23 -6.38
CA PHE A 325 7.72 14.83 -6.01
C PHE A 325 6.70 15.07 -7.14
N CYS A 326 6.77 16.22 -7.82
CA CYS A 326 5.89 16.49 -8.95
C CYS A 326 6.19 15.60 -10.16
N GLY A 327 7.45 15.23 -10.40
CA GLY A 327 7.82 14.22 -11.39
C GLY A 327 7.19 12.86 -11.09
N ILE A 328 7.23 12.40 -9.84
CA ILE A 328 6.59 11.14 -9.41
C ILE A 328 5.07 11.21 -9.59
N TYR A 329 4.42 12.30 -9.17
CA TYR A 329 2.99 12.50 -9.42
C TYR A 329 2.66 12.41 -10.93
N ARG A 330 3.46 13.07 -11.78
CA ARG A 330 3.27 13.02 -13.24
C ARG A 330 3.49 11.62 -13.78
N ASP A 331 4.51 10.91 -13.32
CA ASP A 331 4.80 9.53 -13.72
C ASP A 331 3.66 8.58 -13.36
N ILE A 332 3.10 8.71 -12.15
CA ILE A 332 1.90 7.99 -11.75
C ILE A 332 0.74 8.30 -12.71
N ALA A 333 0.40 9.58 -12.88
CA ALA A 333 -0.77 10.00 -13.63
C ALA A 333 -0.67 9.77 -15.15
N LEU A 334 0.53 9.88 -15.74
CA LEU A 334 0.75 9.85 -17.19
C LEU A 334 1.31 8.51 -17.70
N ARG A 335 1.92 7.70 -16.85
CA ARG A 335 2.48 6.40 -17.24
C ARG A 335 1.79 5.25 -16.50
N VAL A 336 1.88 5.21 -15.16
CA VAL A 336 1.40 4.05 -14.37
C VAL A 336 -0.10 3.82 -14.52
N ILE A 337 -0.92 4.88 -14.42
CA ILE A 337 -2.38 4.73 -14.55
C ILE A 337 -2.79 4.42 -16.01
N PRO A 338 -2.26 5.11 -17.04
CA PRO A 338 -2.54 4.75 -18.44
C PRO A 338 -2.05 3.37 -18.87
N GLU A 339 -0.96 2.85 -18.29
CA GLU A 339 -0.51 1.47 -18.55
C GLU A 339 -1.57 0.44 -18.12
N GLN A 340 -2.32 0.71 -17.04
CA GLN A 340 -3.40 -0.15 -16.57
C GLN A 340 -4.73 0.11 -17.31
N TYR A 341 -4.97 1.36 -17.70
CA TYR A 341 -6.19 1.79 -18.37
C TYR A 341 -5.84 2.54 -19.66
N PRO A 342 -5.43 1.86 -20.73
CA PRO A 342 -4.92 2.52 -21.94
C PRO A 342 -6.02 3.23 -22.74
N ARG A 343 -7.25 2.70 -22.71
CA ARG A 343 -8.40 3.22 -23.49
C ARG A 343 -9.71 3.10 -22.71
N PRO A 344 -9.85 3.71 -21.51
CA PRO A 344 -11.08 3.63 -20.75
C PRO A 344 -12.18 4.45 -21.45
N THR A 345 -13.39 3.92 -21.45
CA THR A 345 -14.58 4.58 -22.01
C THR A 345 -15.69 4.66 -20.96
N GLY A 346 -16.67 5.54 -21.23
CA GLY A 346 -17.89 5.68 -20.42
C GLY A 346 -17.63 5.80 -18.92
N PRO A 347 -18.41 5.09 -18.08
CA PRO A 347 -18.31 5.10 -16.63
C PRO A 347 -16.92 4.87 -16.04
N LEU A 348 -16.14 3.97 -16.65
CA LEU A 348 -14.79 3.65 -16.19
C LEU A 348 -13.86 4.87 -16.35
N LYS A 349 -13.93 5.54 -17.50
CA LYS A 349 -13.18 6.77 -17.77
C LYS A 349 -13.54 7.86 -16.77
N ASP A 350 -14.83 8.06 -16.50
CA ASP A 350 -15.30 9.10 -15.59
C ASP A 350 -14.86 8.83 -14.14
N ALA A 351 -14.93 7.58 -13.69
CA ALA A 351 -14.45 7.17 -12.37
C ALA A 351 -12.93 7.41 -12.21
N ILE A 352 -12.13 7.06 -13.21
CA ILE A 352 -10.68 7.27 -13.19
C ILE A 352 -10.35 8.76 -13.19
N LYS A 353 -10.98 9.55 -14.07
CA LYS A 353 -10.80 11.01 -14.12
C LYS A 353 -11.11 11.66 -12.78
N LYS A 354 -12.21 11.26 -12.13
CA LYS A 354 -12.59 11.79 -10.81
C LYS A 354 -11.55 11.47 -9.73
N ASN A 355 -11.04 10.24 -9.68
CA ASN A 355 -10.00 9.87 -8.73
C ASN A 355 -8.64 10.54 -9.02
N LEU A 356 -8.31 10.80 -10.29
CA LEU A 356 -7.14 11.60 -10.66
C LEU A 356 -7.25 13.06 -10.20
N VAL A 357 -8.45 13.64 -10.20
CA VAL A 357 -8.70 14.98 -9.61
C VAL A 357 -8.44 14.95 -8.09
N PHE A 358 -8.85 13.89 -7.40
CA PHE A 358 -8.59 13.75 -5.96
C PHE A 358 -7.11 13.55 -5.64
N LEU A 359 -6.41 12.73 -6.42
CA LEU A 359 -4.95 12.61 -6.33
C LEU A 359 -4.26 13.96 -6.56
N TYR A 360 -4.69 14.71 -7.59
CA TYR A 360 -4.15 16.04 -7.86
C TYR A 360 -4.37 17.01 -6.70
N GLY A 361 -5.58 17.06 -6.15
CA GLY A 361 -5.91 17.94 -5.02
C GLY A 361 -5.03 17.69 -3.79
N ALA A 362 -4.57 16.44 -3.59
CA ALA A 362 -3.67 16.07 -2.51
C ALA A 362 -2.23 16.59 -2.69
N VAL A 363 -1.79 16.83 -3.93
CA VAL A 363 -0.43 17.29 -4.25
C VAL A 363 -0.36 18.79 -4.59
N SER A 364 -1.49 19.40 -4.96
CA SER A 364 -1.53 20.81 -5.36
C SER A 364 -1.26 21.76 -4.20
N PHE A 365 -1.68 21.40 -2.98
CA PHE A 365 -1.57 22.30 -1.82
C PHE A 365 -0.12 22.49 -1.35
N GLN A 366 0.62 21.39 -1.15
CA GLN A 366 1.98 21.47 -0.58
C GLN A 366 3.09 21.60 -1.63
N HIS A 367 2.91 21.03 -2.83
CA HIS A 367 3.98 20.97 -3.84
C HIS A 367 3.74 21.86 -5.06
N ASN A 368 2.56 22.49 -5.17
CA ASN A 368 2.18 23.34 -6.30
C ASN A 368 2.40 22.66 -7.67
N CYS A 369 2.19 21.34 -7.75
CA CYS A 369 2.31 20.62 -9.00
C CYS A 369 1.24 21.08 -10.01
N THR A 370 1.53 20.95 -11.31
CA THR A 370 0.56 21.23 -12.37
C THR A 370 -0.32 20.02 -12.62
N GLN A 371 -1.65 20.22 -12.70
CA GLN A 371 -2.57 19.13 -13.03
C GLN A 371 -2.28 18.56 -14.43
N VAL A 372 -2.36 17.23 -14.57
CA VAL A 372 -2.21 16.54 -15.85
C VAL A 372 -3.45 15.72 -16.15
N PHE A 373 -3.73 15.51 -17.45
CA PHE A 373 -5.01 14.98 -17.91
C PHE A 373 -4.78 13.84 -18.92
N PRO A 374 -4.41 12.63 -18.46
CA PRO A 374 -4.13 11.49 -19.36
C PRO A 374 -5.32 11.11 -20.26
N TYR A 375 -6.55 11.48 -19.86
CA TYR A 375 -7.78 11.15 -20.58
C TYR A 375 -8.59 12.37 -21.04
N GLY A 376 -7.92 13.53 -21.15
CA GLY A 376 -8.55 14.82 -21.44
C GLY A 376 -9.12 15.51 -20.19
N LYS A 377 -9.40 16.82 -20.32
CA LYS A 377 -10.01 17.64 -19.26
C LYS A 377 -11.42 17.17 -18.95
#